data_AF-A0AAD5TX82-F1
#
_entry.id   AF-A0AAD5TX82-F1
#
_cell.length_a   1.000
_cell.length_b   1.000
_cell.length_c   1.000
_cell.angle_alpha   90.00
_cell.angle_beta   90.00
_cell.angle_gamma   90.00
#
_symmetry.space_group_name_H-M   'P 1'
#
loop_
_entity.id
_entity.type
_entity.pdbx_description
1 polymer ?
#
loop_
_entity_poly.entity_id
_entity_poly.type
_entity_poly.pdbx_seq_one_letter_code
_entity_poly.pdbx_strand_id
1 'polypeptide(L)' 'MSQIYLSDILSKERFWHEELKHCNADRLFAVANMNPVVGGSHSGLHHFHAYGILRTIEVKGRKFLLIKNPWGKSEWD' A
#
# COMPACT_ATOMS: atom_id res chain seq x y z
N MET A 1 -18.07 12.19 8.32
CA MET A 1 -16.64 11.81 8.31
C MET A 1 -15.90 12.87 7.51
N SER A 2 -14.88 13.51 8.08
CA SER A 2 -13.99 14.39 7.32
C SER A 2 -12.90 13.54 6.67
N GLN A 3 -12.68 13.72 5.37
CA GLN A 3 -11.59 13.09 4.62
C GLN A 3 -10.64 14.19 4.18
N ILE A 4 -9.38 14.09 4.57
CA ILE A 4 -8.34 15.03 4.15
C ILE A 4 -7.56 14.34 3.03
N TYR A 5 -7.56 14.96 1.85
CA TYR A 5 -6.75 14.51 0.73
C TYR A 5 -5.40 15.23 0.79
N LEU A 6 -4.38 14.54 1.31
CA LEU A 6 -3.00 15.01 1.25
C LEU A 6 -2.38 14.50 -0.05
N SER A 7 -2.05 15.41 -0.94
CA SER A 7 -1.52 15.09 -2.28
C SER A 7 -0.03 14.74 -2.28
N ASP A 8 0.66 14.85 -1.15
CA ASP A 8 2.12 14.70 -1.13
C ASP A 8 2.66 13.98 0.12
N ILE A 9 3.63 13.09 -0.12
CA ILE A 9 4.47 12.50 0.90
C ILE A 9 5.77 13.31 0.90
N LEU A 10 5.81 14.34 1.77
CA LEU A 10 6.91 15.31 1.86
C LEU A 10 8.30 14.66 1.93
N SER A 11 8.41 13.49 2.55
CA SER A 11 9.62 12.66 2.51
C SER A 11 9.27 11.18 2.56
N LYS A 12 9.61 10.45 1.50
CA LYS A 12 9.41 8.99 1.41
C LYS A 12 10.27 8.24 2.43
N GLU A 13 11.47 8.73 2.73
CA GLU A 13 12.34 8.14 3.75
C GLU A 13 11.72 8.30 5.14
N ARG A 14 11.30 9.52 5.47
CA ARG A 14 10.63 9.78 6.74
C ARG A 14 9.36 8.95 6.89
N PHE A 15 8.52 8.92 5.85
CA PHE A 15 7.31 8.10 5.83
C PHE A 15 7.62 6.61 5.97
N TRP A 16 8.68 6.11 5.33
CA TRP A 16 9.09 4.72 5.51
C TRP A 16 9.47 4.41 6.96
N HIS A 17 10.34 5.23 7.55
CA HIS A 17 10.92 4.97 8.87
C HIS A 17 9.99 5.27 10.02
N GLU A 18 9.27 6.38 9.96
CA GLU A 18 8.41 6.86 11.04
C GLU A 18 6.98 6.36 10.91
N GLU A 19 6.49 6.02 9.70
CA GLU A 19 5.09 5.68 9.43
C GLU A 19 4.91 4.23 8.95
N LEU A 20 5.35 3.85 7.76
CA LEU A 20 5.09 2.52 7.20
C LEU A 20 5.70 1.37 8.01
N LYS A 21 6.86 1.57 8.65
CA LYS A 21 7.56 0.52 9.42
C LYS A 21 6.77 -0.02 10.62
N HIS A 22 5.82 0.73 11.16
CA HIS A 22 4.99 0.28 12.27
C HIS A 22 3.61 -0.23 11.83
N CYS A 23 3.44 -0.58 10.55
CA CYS A 23 2.20 -1.17 10.07
C CYS A 23 1.83 -2.45 10.84
N ASN A 24 0.57 -2.55 11.24
CA ASN A 24 0.02 -3.60 12.11
C ASN A 24 0.72 -3.77 13.47
N ALA A 25 1.62 -2.87 13.86
CA ALA A 25 2.11 -2.77 15.23
C ALA A 25 1.22 -1.80 16.03
N ASP A 26 1.03 -0.58 15.52
CA ASP A 26 0.23 0.46 16.18
C ASP A 26 -0.79 1.15 15.25
N ARG A 27 -0.69 0.94 13.93
CA ARG A 27 -1.56 1.56 12.93
C ARG A 27 -1.79 0.68 11.71
N LEU A 28 -2.90 0.93 11.04
CA LEU A 28 -3.31 0.21 9.84
C LEU A 28 -3.04 1.04 8.60
N PHE A 29 -2.56 0.39 7.54
CA PHE A 29 -2.38 1.00 6.23
C PHE A 29 -3.06 0.17 5.16
N ALA A 30 -3.56 0.86 4.15
CA ALA A 30 -4.02 0.27 2.91
C ALA A 30 -3.42 1.03 1.73
N VAL A 31 -3.35 0.37 0.58
CA VAL A 31 -2.89 0.95 -0.68
C VAL A 31 -3.87 0.61 -1.78
N ALA A 32 -4.09 1.54 -2.70
CA ALA A 32 -4.90 1.32 -3.89
C ALA A 32 -4.22 1.93 -5.10
N ASN A 33 -4.37 1.29 -6.25
CA ASN A 33 -3.99 1.90 -7.53
C ASN A 33 -5.17 2.72 -8.06
N MET A 34 -5.02 4.04 -8.08
CA MET A 34 -6.05 4.99 -8.53
C MET A 34 -6.04 5.22 -10.04
N ASN A 35 -5.50 4.29 -10.83
CA ASN A 35 -5.53 4.36 -12.28
C ASN A 35 -6.98 4.35 -12.79
N PRO A 36 -7.40 5.35 -13.61
CA PRO A 36 -8.78 5.52 -14.05
C PRO A 36 -9.33 4.41 -14.96
N VAL A 37 -8.49 3.48 -15.43
CA VAL A 37 -8.93 2.38 -16.31
C VAL A 37 -9.78 1.39 -15.51
N VAL A 38 -11.10 1.46 -15.71
CA VAL A 38 -12.12 0.60 -15.10
C VAL A 38 -11.89 -0.86 -15.50
N GLY A 39 -11.93 -1.77 -14.51
CA GLY A 39 -11.69 -3.20 -14.74
C GLY A 39 -10.24 -3.54 -15.10
N GLY A 40 -9.34 -2.54 -15.09
CA GLY A 40 -7.93 -2.75 -15.34
C GLY A 40 -7.25 -3.49 -14.19
N SER A 41 -6.20 -4.22 -14.55
CA SER A 41 -5.22 -4.74 -13.60
C SER A 41 -3.82 -4.56 -14.18
N HIS A 42 -2.84 -4.48 -13.29
CA HIS A 42 -1.43 -4.41 -13.66
C HIS A 42 -0.65 -5.38 -12.76
N SER A 43 -0.01 -6.38 -13.36
CA SER A 43 0.74 -7.43 -12.66
C SER A 43 -0.06 -8.08 -11.53
N GLY A 44 -1.29 -8.51 -11.83
CA GLY A 44 -2.20 -9.13 -10.87
C GLY A 44 -2.89 -8.16 -9.89
N LEU A 45 -2.52 -6.86 -9.85
CA LEU A 45 -3.17 -5.87 -8.99
C LEU A 45 -4.31 -5.14 -9.68
N HIS A 46 -5.50 -5.16 -9.08
CA HIS A 46 -6.70 -4.50 -9.60
C HIS A 46 -6.66 -2.98 -9.38
N HIS A 47 -7.09 -2.21 -10.37
CA HIS A 47 -7.33 -0.77 -10.25
C HIS A 47 -8.55 -0.50 -9.37
N PHE A 48 -8.58 0.68 -8.72
CA PHE A 48 -9.63 1.09 -7.77
C PHE A 48 -9.94 0.05 -6.70
N HIS A 49 -8.95 -0.77 -6.35
CA HIS A 49 -9.06 -1.82 -5.37
C HIS A 49 -8.04 -1.60 -4.26
N ALA A 50 -8.50 -1.72 -3.01
CA ALA A 50 -7.69 -1.48 -1.83
C ALA A 50 -7.11 -2.81 -1.31
N TYR A 51 -5.80 -2.82 -1.10
CA TYR A 51 -5.04 -3.91 -0.50
C TYR A 51 -4.59 -3.48 0.90
N GLY A 52 -4.69 -4.38 1.87
CA GLY A 52 -4.16 -4.13 3.22
C GLY A 52 -2.64 -4.34 3.24
N ILE A 53 -1.88 -3.43 3.85
CA ILE A 53 -0.45 -3.62 4.08
C ILE A 53 -0.29 -4.45 5.36
N LEU A 54 0.23 -5.67 5.25
CA LEU A 54 0.42 -6.60 6.36
C LEU A 54 1.75 -6.43 7.08
N ARG A 55 2.81 -6.15 6.32
CA ARG A 55 4.17 -6.04 6.87
C ARG A 55 5.03 -5.21 5.94
N THR A 56 6.01 -4.54 6.51
CA THR A 56 7.13 -3.94 5.77
C THR A 56 8.43 -4.63 6.14
N ILE A 57 9.33 -4.78 5.19
CA ILE A 57 10.67 -5.32 5.43
C ILE A 57 11.69 -4.59 4.57
N GLU A 58 12.90 -4.44 5.10
CA GLU A 58 14.02 -3.84 4.39
C GLU A 58 15.19 -4.84 4.35
N VAL A 59 15.63 -5.20 3.16
CA VAL A 59 16.70 -6.20 2.94
C VAL A 59 17.70 -5.63 1.95
N LYS A 60 18.97 -5.54 2.35
CA LYS A 60 20.07 -5.04 1.50
C LYS A 60 19.75 -3.67 0.86
N GLY A 61 19.17 -2.75 1.64
CA GLY A 61 18.78 -1.41 1.18
C GLY A 61 17.54 -1.36 0.28
N ARG A 62 16.84 -2.49 0.06
CA ARG A 62 15.58 -2.55 -0.68
C ARG A 62 14.40 -2.68 0.25
N LYS A 63 13.36 -1.92 -0.02
CA LYS A 63 12.14 -1.79 0.78
C LYS A 63 11.01 -2.60 0.14
N PHE A 64 10.39 -3.48 0.91
CA PHE A 64 9.34 -4.37 0.45
C PHE A 64 8.10 -4.26 1.32
N LEU A 65 6.94 -4.40 0.70
CA LEU A 65 5.64 -4.46 1.35
C LEU A 65 5.05 -5.85 1.13
N LEU A 66 4.56 -6.47 2.19
CA LEU A 66 3.62 -7.57 2.09
C LEU A 66 2.22 -6.97 2.08
N ILE A 67 1.51 -7.09 0.97
CA ILE A 67 0.13 -6.65 0.82
C ILE A 67 -0.81 -7.85 0.75
N LYS A 68 -2.09 -7.64 1.09
CA LYS A 68 -3.13 -8.66 1.04
C LYS A 68 -4.33 -8.18 0.26
N ASN A 69 -4.76 -8.99 -0.70
CA ASN A 69 -6.05 -8.80 -1.35
C ASN A 69 -7.18 -9.20 -0.37
N PRO A 70 -8.12 -8.29 -0.03
CA PRO A 70 -9.24 -8.63 0.84
C PRO A 70 -10.19 -9.68 0.24
N TRP A 71 -10.19 -9.89 -1.08
CA TRP A 71 -10.98 -10.94 -1.74
C TRP A 71 -10.38 -12.34 -1.61
N GLY A 72 -9.14 -12.46 -1.11
CA GLY A 72 -8.44 -13.75 -0.99
C GLY A 72 -8.17 -14.43 -2.33
N LYS A 73 -8.15 -13.67 -3.42
CA LYS A 73 -7.94 -14.10 -4.81
C LYS A 73 -7.14 -13.01 -5.54
N SER A 74 -6.35 -13.38 -6.54
CA SER A 74 -5.51 -12.49 -7.35
C SER A 74 -4.48 -11.72 -6.51
N GLU A 75 -3.21 -12.09 -6.67
CA GLU A 75 -2.06 -11.49 -5.99
C GLU A 75 -1.07 -10.93 -7.02
N TRP A 76 -0.01 -10.28 -6.56
CA TRP A 76 1.06 -9.76 -7.42
C TRP A 76 1.75 -10.88 -8.23
N ASP A 77 1.95 -10.65 -9.54
CA ASP A 77 2.61 -11.56 -10.50
C ASP A 77 4.16 -11.51 -10.46
#